data_AF-A0A933ZW21-F1
#
_entry.id   AF-A0A933ZW21-F1
#
_cell.length_a   1.000
_cell.length_b   1.000
_cell.length_c   1.000
_cell.angle_alpha   90.00
_cell.angle_beta   90.00
_cell.angle_gamma   90.00
#
_symmetry.space_group_name_H-M   'P 1'
#
loop_
_entity.id
_entity.type
_entity.pdbx_description
1 polymer ?
#
loop_
_entity_poly.entity_id
_entity_poly.type
_entity_poly.pdbx_seq_one_letter_code
_entity_poly.pdbx_strand_id
1 'polypeptide(L)'
;MDESAARDSIATYRRKGGGAGIHWSLPVLVMGLAAGGALLAIGGSLFTHPTAGVPGDPDRFDPIAAFPKVHDYAGEKAQLVSMVLLFVSSDGTMDLGATPQPAPTAIYTFVREAQDPKVSGSKYENVTIMVAEPWRNVSYGQGEEAISYLCRGMDRTISHAGGIPTEAIPEPRCSLADLWKVALAHGAKQESLANVNYGPAGYLFTTQTPKVSLRFGADCRLR
;
A
#
# COMPACT_ATOMS: atom_id res chain seq x y z
N MET A 1 26.63 -44.86 28.68
CA MET A 1 25.86 -43.84 29.42
C MET A 1 24.88 -43.28 28.40
N ASP A 2 23.88 -44.04 27.96
CA ASP A 2 22.72 -44.65 28.65
C ASP A 2 21.61 -43.62 28.98
N GLU A 3 20.36 -44.10 28.91
CA GLU A 3 19.05 -43.43 29.09
C GLU A 3 18.47 -42.75 27.82
N SER A 4 17.70 -43.39 26.92
CA SER A 4 16.60 -44.36 27.02
C SER A 4 15.34 -43.86 27.76
N ALA A 5 14.25 -43.77 26.99
CA ALA A 5 12.83 -43.98 27.37
C ALA A 5 11.94 -42.79 27.80
N ALA A 6 10.97 -42.46 26.93
CA ALA A 6 9.53 -42.24 27.21
C ALA A 6 8.84 -42.02 25.83
N ARG A 7 8.05 -42.92 25.19
CA ARG A 7 6.82 -43.65 25.58
C ARG A 7 5.85 -42.75 26.35
N ASP A 8 4.56 -42.69 26.11
CA ASP A 8 3.57 -43.32 25.22
C ASP A 8 2.29 -42.50 25.50
N SER A 9 1.40 -42.33 24.52
CA SER A 9 -0.06 -42.41 24.73
C SER A 9 -0.83 -41.89 23.51
N ILE A 10 -1.15 -42.86 22.64
CA ILE A 10 -2.20 -42.79 21.64
C ILE A 10 -3.54 -43.04 22.37
N ALA A 11 -4.49 -42.11 22.27
CA ALA A 11 -5.88 -42.35 22.64
C ALA A 11 -6.76 -42.30 21.38
N THR A 12 -6.95 -43.45 20.76
CA THR A 12 -7.95 -43.72 19.73
C THR A 12 -9.35 -43.74 20.35
N TYR A 13 -10.23 -42.82 19.94
CA TYR A 13 -11.64 -42.89 20.29
C TYR A 13 -12.45 -43.55 19.16
N ARG A 14 -12.80 -44.81 19.37
CA ARG A 14 -13.69 -45.63 18.52
C ARG A 14 -15.12 -45.51 19.05
N ARG A 15 -16.03 -44.87 18.32
CA ARG A 15 -17.46 -44.95 18.59
C ARG A 15 -18.17 -45.73 17.48
N LYS A 16 -18.70 -46.89 17.84
CA LYS A 16 -19.57 -47.76 17.05
C LYS A 16 -20.96 -47.67 17.69
N GLY A 17 -21.98 -47.35 16.91
CA GLY A 17 -23.36 -47.33 17.41
C GLY A 17 -24.32 -46.95 16.29
N GLY A 18 -24.93 -47.96 15.66
CA GLY A 18 -26.05 -47.79 14.75
C GLY A 18 -27.35 -47.54 15.53
N GLY A 19 -28.36 -47.03 14.84
CA GLY A 19 -29.70 -46.84 15.38
C GLY A 19 -30.66 -46.34 14.32
N ALA A 20 -31.64 -47.18 14.02
CA ALA A 20 -32.77 -46.99 13.11
C ALA A 20 -33.48 -45.63 13.25
N GLY A 21 -34.07 -45.17 12.14
CA GLY A 21 -34.85 -43.95 12.08
C GLY A 21 -36.16 -44.01 12.85
N ILE A 22 -36.62 -42.84 13.27
CA ILE A 22 -38.01 -42.53 13.61
C ILE A 22 -38.24 -41.05 13.24
N HIS A 23 -39.25 -40.80 12.41
CA HIS A 23 -39.71 -39.49 11.97
C HIS A 23 -40.75 -38.99 12.98
N TRP A 24 -40.53 -37.82 13.60
CA TRP A 24 -41.58 -37.04 14.29
C TRP A 24 -41.28 -35.55 14.16
N SER A 25 -42.21 -34.84 13.56
CA SER A 25 -42.30 -33.39 13.47
C SER A 25 -42.67 -32.80 14.83
N LEU A 26 -41.82 -31.94 15.39
CA LEU A 26 -42.20 -30.96 16.42
C LEU A 26 -41.36 -29.68 16.30
N PRO A 27 -41.97 -28.48 16.36
CA PRO A 27 -41.25 -27.21 16.35
C PRO A 27 -40.67 -26.95 17.74
N VAL A 28 -39.34 -27.01 17.87
CA VAL A 28 -38.66 -26.56 19.08
C VAL A 28 -38.35 -25.07 18.94
N LEU A 29 -39.14 -24.30 19.67
CA LEU A 29 -38.92 -22.91 20.02
C LEU A 29 -37.61 -22.80 20.83
N VAL A 30 -36.52 -22.35 20.22
CA VAL A 30 -35.29 -22.00 20.94
C VAL A 30 -35.40 -20.54 21.38
N MET A 31 -36.04 -20.33 22.53
CA MET A 31 -35.85 -19.12 23.34
C MET A 31 -34.73 -19.39 24.35
N GLY A 32 -33.70 -18.53 24.35
CA GLY A 32 -32.85 -18.31 25.52
C GLY A 32 -31.37 -18.62 25.35
N LEU A 33 -30.58 -17.59 25.03
CA LEU A 33 -29.33 -17.23 25.72
C LEU A 33 -28.78 -15.90 25.16
N ALA A 34 -29.41 -14.79 25.56
CA ALA A 34 -28.90 -13.44 25.32
C ALA A 34 -28.23 -12.92 26.60
N ALA A 35 -27.01 -13.38 26.92
CA ALA A 35 -26.27 -12.87 28.09
C ALA A 35 -24.74 -13.08 28.05
N GLY A 36 -24.11 -13.23 26.87
CA GLY A 36 -22.67 -13.55 26.78
C GLY A 36 -21.89 -12.83 25.69
N GLY A 37 -22.38 -11.69 25.18
CA GLY A 37 -21.85 -11.09 23.93
C GLY A 37 -21.30 -9.66 24.04
N ALA A 38 -20.93 -9.17 25.23
CA ALA A 38 -20.62 -7.74 25.42
C ALA A 38 -19.20 -7.44 25.96
N LEU A 39 -18.22 -8.33 25.77
CA LEU A 39 -16.85 -8.16 26.32
C LEU A 39 -15.71 -8.22 25.27
N LEU A 40 -16.02 -8.13 23.97
CA LEU A 40 -15.01 -8.14 22.89
C LEU A 40 -15.03 -6.88 21.99
N ALA A 41 -15.62 -5.77 22.44
CA ALA A 41 -15.76 -4.56 21.61
C ALA A 41 -14.73 -3.45 21.89
N ILE A 42 -13.89 -3.55 22.92
CA ILE A 42 -13.05 -2.42 23.40
C ILE A 42 -11.56 -2.56 23.00
N GLY A 43 -11.14 -3.67 22.42
CA GLY A 43 -9.75 -3.88 21.96
C GLY A 43 -9.38 -3.28 20.60
N GLY A 44 -10.25 -2.43 20.00
CA GLY A 44 -10.18 -2.10 18.56
C GLY A 44 -9.49 -0.79 18.16
N SER A 45 -9.09 0.08 19.08
CA SER A 45 -8.74 1.48 18.71
C SER A 45 -7.25 1.80 18.59
N LEU A 46 -6.33 0.84 18.75
CA LEU A 46 -4.88 1.09 18.63
C LEU A 46 -4.29 0.70 17.26
N PHE A 47 -5.13 0.27 16.30
CA PHE A 47 -4.71 -0.12 14.94
C PHE A 47 -5.49 0.62 13.83
N THR A 48 -6.03 1.81 14.12
CA THR A 48 -7.08 2.43 13.30
C THR A 48 -6.61 3.13 12.03
N HIS A 49 -5.30 3.28 11.80
CA HIS A 49 -4.81 3.80 10.52
C HIS A 49 -4.72 2.67 9.48
N PRO A 50 -5.51 2.71 8.40
CA PRO A 50 -5.50 1.65 7.40
C PRO A 50 -4.15 1.65 6.68
N THR A 51 -3.36 0.58 6.88
CA THR A 51 -2.12 0.34 6.15
C THR A 51 -2.14 -1.05 5.50
N ALA A 52 -1.50 -1.15 4.34
CA ALA A 52 -1.37 -2.37 3.57
C ALA A 52 0.11 -2.74 3.39
N GLY A 53 0.37 -3.99 3.00
CA GLY A 53 1.71 -4.43 2.65
C GLY A 53 2.19 -3.77 1.35
N VAL A 54 3.51 -3.69 1.16
CA VAL A 54 4.11 -3.29 -0.12
C VAL A 54 3.63 -4.27 -1.21
N PRO A 55 3.08 -3.78 -2.34
CA PRO A 55 2.74 -4.65 -3.45
C PRO A 55 4.02 -5.09 -4.18
N GLY A 56 4.38 -6.38 -4.06
CA GLY A 56 5.55 -6.96 -4.73
C GLY A 56 6.71 -7.22 -3.76
N ASP A 57 7.93 -7.05 -4.25
CA ASP A 57 9.17 -7.22 -3.48
C ASP A 57 9.67 -5.85 -2.97
N PRO A 58 9.76 -5.60 -1.65
CA PRO A 58 10.25 -4.32 -1.12
C PRO A 58 11.69 -3.97 -1.50
N ASP A 59 12.55 -4.98 -1.70
CA ASP A 59 13.97 -4.77 -2.02
C ASP A 59 14.19 -4.46 -3.51
N ARG A 60 13.16 -4.73 -4.34
CA ARG A 60 13.12 -4.51 -5.78
C ARG A 60 11.75 -4.02 -6.24
N PHE A 61 11.22 -3.03 -5.54
CA PHE A 61 9.89 -2.51 -5.77
C PHE A 61 9.81 -1.86 -7.16
N ASP A 62 8.91 -2.35 -8.02
CA ASP A 62 8.62 -1.76 -9.33
C ASP A 62 7.36 -0.87 -9.22
N PRO A 63 7.51 0.47 -9.24
CA PRO A 63 6.39 1.38 -9.03
C PRO A 63 5.37 1.37 -10.17
N ILE A 64 5.78 0.96 -11.37
CA ILE A 64 4.92 0.91 -12.56
C ILE A 64 4.11 -0.38 -12.54
N ALA A 65 4.76 -1.52 -12.28
CA ALA A 65 4.07 -2.81 -12.17
C ALA A 65 3.16 -2.89 -10.94
N ALA A 66 3.50 -2.18 -9.85
CA ALA A 66 2.68 -2.08 -8.65
C ALA A 66 1.44 -1.19 -8.81
N PHE A 67 1.38 -0.34 -9.84
CA PHE A 67 0.35 0.69 -9.99
C PHE A 67 -1.09 0.16 -9.87
N PRO A 68 -1.49 -0.98 -10.48
CA PRO A 68 -2.87 -1.47 -10.34
C PRO A 68 -3.28 -1.72 -8.88
N LYS A 69 -2.40 -2.31 -8.07
CA LYS A 69 -2.70 -2.56 -6.63
C LYS A 69 -2.73 -1.27 -5.81
N VAL A 70 -1.89 -0.30 -6.16
CA VAL A 70 -1.88 1.02 -5.54
C VAL A 70 -3.16 1.79 -5.87
N HIS A 71 -3.61 1.72 -7.13
CA HIS A 71 -4.85 2.32 -7.61
C HIS A 71 -6.07 1.71 -6.92
N ASP A 72 -6.15 0.37 -6.85
CA ASP A 72 -7.18 -0.34 -6.09
C ASP A 72 -7.23 0.11 -4.63
N TYR A 73 -6.06 0.31 -4.00
CA TYR A 73 -5.94 0.79 -2.63
C TYR A 73 -6.36 2.25 -2.45
N ALA A 74 -6.19 3.10 -3.47
CA ALA A 74 -6.73 4.46 -3.47
C ALA A 74 -8.27 4.46 -3.42
N GLY A 75 -8.88 3.42 -3.98
CA GLY A 75 -10.30 3.11 -3.96
C GLY A 75 -10.98 3.39 -5.28
N GLU A 76 -12.22 2.92 -5.41
CA GLU A 76 -12.97 3.00 -6.67
C GLU A 76 -13.05 4.41 -7.23
N LYS A 77 -12.95 4.51 -8.56
CA LYS A 77 -13.01 5.77 -9.32
C LYS A 77 -11.93 6.80 -8.98
N ALA A 78 -10.89 6.42 -8.23
CA ALA A 78 -9.70 7.23 -8.07
C ALA A 78 -9.08 7.51 -9.45
N GLN A 79 -8.72 8.75 -9.71
CA GLN A 79 -8.04 9.17 -10.93
C GLN A 79 -6.67 9.69 -10.57
N LEU A 80 -5.62 9.18 -11.23
CA LEU A 80 -4.26 9.60 -10.95
C LEU A 80 -4.07 11.08 -11.34
N VAL A 81 -3.39 11.83 -10.49
CA VAL A 81 -3.03 13.24 -10.71
C VAL A 81 -1.52 13.39 -10.84
N SER A 82 -0.77 12.69 -10.00
CA SER A 82 0.69 12.71 -10.04
C SER A 82 1.29 11.47 -9.38
N MET A 83 2.53 11.18 -9.74
CA MET A 83 3.35 10.15 -9.10
C MET A 83 4.78 10.69 -8.91
N VAL A 84 5.34 10.52 -7.72
CA VAL A 84 6.70 10.93 -7.37
C VAL A 84 7.44 9.72 -6.86
N LEU A 85 8.57 9.40 -7.47
CA LEU A 85 9.41 8.25 -7.15
C LEU A 85 10.79 8.76 -6.77
N LEU A 86 11.22 8.42 -5.55
CA LEU A 86 12.51 8.84 -5.01
C LEU A 86 13.48 7.67 -5.03
N PHE A 87 14.67 7.89 -5.61
CA PHE A 87 15.76 6.91 -5.67
C PHE A 87 15.48 5.63 -6.46
N VAL A 88 15.00 5.79 -7.69
CA VAL A 88 14.87 4.70 -8.66
C VAL A 88 16.26 4.28 -9.16
N SER A 89 16.58 3.00 -9.02
CA SER A 89 17.80 2.36 -9.53
C SER A 89 17.78 2.22 -11.05
N SER A 90 18.95 2.02 -11.66
CA SER A 90 19.10 1.92 -13.12
C SER A 90 18.37 0.74 -13.78
N ASP A 91 17.98 -0.27 -13.00
CA ASP A 91 17.13 -1.37 -13.46
C ASP A 91 15.62 -1.04 -13.43
N GLY A 92 15.26 0.17 -13.02
CA GLY A 92 13.88 0.67 -12.94
C GLY A 92 13.16 0.34 -11.63
N THR A 93 13.81 -0.31 -10.67
CA THR A 93 13.23 -0.67 -9.38
C THR A 93 13.71 0.26 -8.25
N MET A 94 13.13 0.08 -7.05
CA MET A 94 13.48 0.81 -5.83
C MET A 94 13.75 -0.19 -4.71
N ASP A 95 14.81 0.02 -3.94
CA ASP A 95 15.02 -0.67 -2.66
C ASP A 95 14.39 0.18 -1.55
N LEU A 96 13.21 -0.22 -1.07
CA LEU A 96 12.48 0.54 -0.05
C LEU A 96 13.11 0.44 1.35
N GLY A 97 14.03 -0.51 1.57
CA GLY A 97 14.77 -0.67 2.82
C GLY A 97 16.11 0.07 2.84
N ALA A 98 16.50 0.72 1.74
CA ALA A 98 17.77 1.43 1.68
C ALA A 98 17.79 2.63 2.64
N THR A 99 18.93 2.82 3.29
CA THR A 99 19.15 3.85 4.31
C THR A 99 19.51 5.28 3.84
N PRO A 100 19.60 5.65 2.54
CA PRO A 100 19.79 7.05 2.18
C PRO A 100 18.76 7.99 2.83
N GLN A 101 19.14 9.25 3.04
CA GLN A 101 18.20 10.30 3.46
C GLN A 101 18.04 11.35 2.36
N PRO A 102 16.80 11.63 1.90
CA PRO A 102 15.55 10.94 2.26
C PRO A 102 15.54 9.45 1.88
N ALA A 103 14.66 8.66 2.50
CA ALA A 103 14.51 7.23 2.19
C ALA A 103 13.76 7.03 0.85
N PRO A 104 14.02 5.94 0.11
CA PRO A 104 13.25 5.61 -1.09
C PRO A 104 11.76 5.51 -0.81
N THR A 105 10.98 6.23 -1.62
CA THR A 105 9.54 6.39 -1.42
C THR A 105 8.86 6.60 -2.76
N ALA A 106 7.75 5.91 -2.98
CA ALA A 106 6.84 6.17 -4.09
C ALA A 106 5.55 6.81 -3.56
N ILE A 107 5.18 7.97 -4.10
CA ILE A 107 4.01 8.74 -3.70
C ILE A 107 3.10 8.87 -4.89
N TYR A 108 1.85 8.43 -4.75
CA TYR A 108 0.82 8.52 -5.77
C TYR A 108 -0.28 9.42 -5.24
N THR A 109 -0.64 10.44 -6.02
CA THR A 109 -1.74 11.34 -5.67
C THR A 109 -2.89 11.07 -6.62
N PHE A 110 -4.04 10.77 -6.05
CA PHE A 110 -5.29 10.58 -6.78
C PHE A 110 -6.31 11.64 -6.37
N VAL A 111 -7.27 11.87 -7.26
CA VAL A 111 -8.51 12.60 -6.97
C VAL A 111 -9.71 11.68 -7.16
N ARG A 112 -10.74 11.84 -6.34
CA ARG A 112 -12.05 11.18 -6.53
C ARG A 112 -13.17 12.01 -5.92
N GLU A 113 -14.41 11.62 -6.21
CA GLU A 113 -15.57 12.19 -5.52
C GLU A 113 -15.51 11.85 -4.02
N ALA A 114 -15.80 12.84 -3.19
CA ALA A 114 -15.82 12.66 -1.74
C ALA A 114 -16.95 11.69 -1.34
N GLN A 115 -16.65 10.77 -0.42
CA GLN A 115 -17.64 9.79 0.06
C GLN A 115 -18.79 10.46 0.83
N ASP A 116 -18.47 11.49 1.61
CA ASP A 116 -19.45 12.36 2.25
C ASP A 116 -19.08 13.84 2.04
N PRO A 117 -19.61 14.48 0.98
CA PRO A 117 -19.35 15.89 0.70
C PRO A 117 -19.80 16.85 1.82
N LYS A 118 -20.76 16.45 2.67
CA LYS A 118 -21.23 17.31 3.77
C LYS A 118 -20.22 17.34 4.91
N VAL A 119 -19.55 16.21 5.15
CA VAL A 119 -18.48 16.11 6.15
C VAL A 119 -17.19 16.73 5.64
N SER A 120 -16.82 16.50 4.37
CA SER A 120 -15.59 17.03 3.80
C SER A 120 -15.67 18.53 3.46
N GLY A 121 -16.87 19.06 3.24
CA GLY A 121 -17.07 20.41 2.70
C GLY A 121 -16.65 20.57 1.24
N SER A 122 -16.32 19.47 0.54
CA SER A 122 -15.83 19.47 -0.84
C SER A 122 -16.48 18.34 -1.64
N LYS A 123 -16.76 18.60 -2.92
CA LYS A 123 -17.23 17.56 -3.85
C LYS A 123 -16.16 16.50 -4.13
N TYR A 124 -14.89 16.86 -4.02
CA TYR A 124 -13.76 15.98 -4.31
C TYR A 124 -12.81 15.90 -3.12
N GLU A 125 -12.12 14.77 -3.01
CA GLU A 125 -11.04 14.54 -2.05
C GLU A 125 -9.78 14.07 -2.75
N ASN A 126 -8.62 14.48 -2.23
CA ASN A 126 -7.34 13.95 -2.67
C ASN A 126 -7.00 12.72 -1.84
N VAL A 127 -6.60 11.66 -2.50
CA VAL A 127 -6.13 10.42 -1.88
C VAL A 127 -4.66 10.27 -2.20
N THR A 128 -3.82 10.36 -1.18
CA THR A 128 -2.38 10.14 -1.30
C THR A 128 -2.05 8.74 -0.83
N ILE A 129 -1.45 7.94 -1.70
CA ILE A 129 -0.89 6.64 -1.37
C ILE A 129 0.62 6.75 -1.33
N MET A 130 1.22 6.38 -0.20
CA MET A 130 2.66 6.35 -0.02
C MET A 130 3.12 4.91 0.14
N VAL A 131 4.04 4.48 -0.71
CA VAL A 131 4.72 3.18 -0.60
C VAL A 131 6.17 3.45 -0.16
N ALA A 132 6.57 2.87 0.96
CA ALA A 132 7.86 3.09 1.61
C ALA A 132 8.30 1.83 2.36
N GLU A 133 9.39 1.92 3.13
CA GLU A 133 9.89 0.85 4.00
C GLU A 133 8.74 0.20 4.81
N PRO A 134 8.59 -1.13 4.75
CA PRO A 134 7.57 -1.83 5.53
C PRO A 134 7.95 -1.89 7.01
N TRP A 135 6.94 -1.98 7.87
CA TRP A 135 7.06 -2.09 9.33
C TRP A 135 7.74 -0.90 10.02
N ARG A 136 7.65 0.29 9.41
CA ARG A 136 8.13 1.53 10.03
C ARG A 136 7.08 2.17 10.93
N ASN A 137 7.53 2.80 12.01
CA ASN A 137 6.66 3.62 12.85
C ASN A 137 6.42 4.98 12.17
N VAL A 138 5.15 5.36 12.03
CA VAL A 138 4.75 6.68 11.54
C VAL A 138 4.13 7.43 12.70
N SER A 139 4.55 8.68 12.88
CA SER A 139 3.97 9.61 13.85
C SER A 139 3.44 10.83 13.10
N TYR A 140 2.18 11.18 13.34
CA TYR A 140 1.53 12.37 12.80
C TYR A 140 0.97 13.22 13.94
N GLY A 141 0.91 14.54 13.76
CA GLY A 141 0.43 15.49 14.76
C GLY A 141 1.55 16.09 15.64
N GLN A 142 1.15 16.92 16.60
CA GLN A 142 2.04 17.60 17.56
C GLN A 142 1.40 17.54 18.95
N GLY A 143 2.20 17.40 20.00
CA GLY A 143 1.72 17.42 21.39
C GLY A 143 0.87 16.20 21.75
N GLU A 144 -0.19 16.43 22.53
CA GLU A 144 -1.08 15.38 23.05
C GLU A 144 -1.94 14.70 21.97
N GLU A 145 -2.03 15.28 20.77
CA GLU A 145 -2.77 14.74 19.63
C GLU A 145 -1.90 13.89 18.69
N ALA A 146 -0.64 13.63 19.06
CA ALA A 146 0.25 12.81 18.25
C ALA A 146 -0.27 11.37 18.16
N ILE A 147 -0.58 10.92 16.95
CA ILE A 147 -0.95 9.53 16.66
C ILE A 147 0.29 8.83 16.12
N SER A 148 0.62 7.68 16.70
CA SER A 148 1.63 6.78 16.15
C SER A 148 0.99 5.45 15.71
N TYR A 149 1.45 4.92 14.59
CA TYR A 149 1.02 3.62 14.08
C TYR A 149 2.15 2.91 13.35
N LEU A 150 2.04 1.59 13.26
CA LEU A 150 2.94 0.74 12.49
C LEU A 150 2.47 0.69 11.03
N CYS A 151 3.24 1.26 10.12
CA CYS A 151 2.95 1.21 8.69
C CYS A 151 3.50 -0.07 8.07
N ARG A 152 2.64 -0.84 7.40
CA ARG A 152 2.98 -2.12 6.76
C ARG A 152 3.69 -1.96 5.40
N GLY A 153 3.97 -0.73 4.99
CA GLY A 153 4.70 -0.39 3.77
C GLY A 153 3.89 0.37 2.73
N MET A 154 2.55 0.32 2.80
CA MET A 154 1.67 1.15 1.99
C MET A 154 0.65 1.88 2.87
N ASP A 155 0.67 3.20 2.80
CA ASP A 155 -0.09 4.11 3.64
C ASP A 155 -1.06 4.95 2.82
N ARG A 156 -2.20 5.33 3.41
CA ARG A 156 -3.28 6.03 2.72
C ARG A 156 -3.78 7.21 3.52
N THR A 157 -3.57 8.40 2.97
CA THR A 157 -4.08 9.65 3.54
C THR A 157 -5.14 10.25 2.64
N ILE A 158 -6.27 10.65 3.21
CA ILE A 158 -7.29 11.44 2.53
C ILE A 158 -7.17 12.88 3.00
N SER A 159 -7.16 13.83 2.08
CA SER A 159 -7.29 15.25 2.41
C SER A 159 -8.48 15.87 1.72
N HIS A 160 -9.21 16.70 2.46
CA HIS A 160 -10.41 17.41 2.00
C HIS A 160 -10.11 18.82 1.52
N ALA A 161 -8.84 19.16 1.31
CA ALA A 161 -8.46 20.47 0.80
C ALA A 161 -9.24 20.75 -0.49
N GLY A 162 -10.09 21.78 -0.47
CA GLY A 162 -11.06 22.14 -1.50
C GLY A 162 -10.43 22.65 -2.81
N GLY A 163 -9.38 21.99 -3.26
CA GLY A 163 -8.74 22.24 -4.54
C GLY A 163 -9.69 21.96 -5.69
N ILE A 164 -9.60 22.81 -6.71
CA ILE A 164 -10.18 22.55 -8.02
C ILE A 164 -9.66 21.17 -8.48
N PRO A 165 -10.50 20.33 -9.12
CA PRO A 165 -10.05 19.06 -9.68
C PRO A 165 -8.77 19.27 -10.47
N THR A 166 -7.68 18.65 -10.04
CA THR A 166 -6.48 18.63 -10.86
C THR A 166 -6.76 17.68 -12.03
N GLU A 167 -6.30 18.04 -13.22
CA GLU A 167 -6.52 17.24 -14.42
C GLU A 167 -5.99 15.82 -14.21
N ALA A 168 -6.88 14.83 -14.36
CA ALA A 168 -6.51 13.43 -14.30
C ALA A 168 -5.53 13.10 -15.43
N ILE A 169 -4.46 12.40 -15.10
CA ILE A 169 -3.44 11.95 -16.04
C ILE A 169 -3.64 10.46 -16.38
N PRO A 170 -3.21 10.00 -17.57
CA PRO A 170 -3.27 8.59 -17.89
C PRO A 170 -2.38 7.77 -16.94
N GLU A 171 -2.67 6.48 -16.85
CA GLU A 171 -1.85 5.56 -16.06
C GLU A 171 -0.40 5.52 -16.55
N PRO A 172 0.58 5.42 -15.64
CA PRO A 172 1.98 5.37 -16.01
C PRO A 172 2.28 4.05 -16.72
N ARG A 173 2.74 4.12 -17.96
CA ARG A 173 3.03 2.95 -18.81
C ARG A 173 4.51 2.82 -19.20
N CYS A 174 5.32 3.82 -18.91
CA CYS A 174 6.72 3.81 -19.32
C CYS A 174 7.56 2.98 -18.34
N SER A 175 8.33 2.03 -18.86
CA SER A 175 9.33 1.33 -18.08
C SER A 175 10.38 2.32 -17.57
N LEU A 176 10.59 2.37 -16.25
CA LEU A 176 11.63 3.22 -15.66
C LEU A 176 13.04 2.77 -16.10
N ALA A 177 13.23 1.48 -16.36
CA ALA A 177 14.47 0.95 -16.91
C ALA A 177 14.75 1.51 -18.33
N ASP A 178 13.72 1.69 -19.15
CA ASP A 178 13.87 2.29 -20.48
C ASP A 178 14.18 3.79 -20.41
N LEU A 179 13.58 4.52 -19.44
CA LEU A 179 13.96 5.91 -19.18
C LEU A 179 15.44 5.99 -18.75
N TRP A 180 15.89 5.05 -17.92
CA TRP A 180 17.28 4.94 -17.50
C TRP A 180 18.24 4.66 -18.65
N LYS A 181 17.90 3.77 -19.60
CA LYS A 181 18.73 3.54 -20.80
C LYS A 181 19.01 4.85 -21.55
N VAL A 182 17.99 5.72 -21.69
CA VAL A 182 18.16 7.04 -22.30
C VAL A 182 19.04 7.94 -21.43
N ALA A 183 18.84 7.94 -20.11
CA ALA A 183 19.66 8.74 -19.18
C ALA A 183 21.14 8.35 -19.20
N LEU A 184 21.46 7.05 -19.26
CA LEU A 184 22.83 6.54 -19.38
C LEU A 184 23.49 7.03 -20.66
N ALA A 185 22.75 7.03 -21.78
CA ALA A 185 23.23 7.61 -23.04
C ALA A 185 23.47 9.13 -22.96
N HIS A 186 22.89 9.82 -21.98
CA HIS A 186 23.09 11.24 -21.68
C HIS A 186 24.07 11.47 -20.52
N GLY A 187 24.89 10.48 -20.19
CA GLY A 187 25.97 10.62 -19.22
C GLY A 187 25.57 10.40 -17.76
N ALA A 188 24.37 9.89 -17.48
CA ALA A 188 24.08 9.35 -16.14
C ALA A 188 25.00 8.15 -15.86
N LYS A 189 25.30 7.90 -14.59
CA LYS A 189 26.06 6.71 -14.19
C LYS A 189 25.12 5.61 -13.71
N GLN A 190 25.55 4.36 -13.85
CA GLN A 190 24.71 3.20 -13.54
C GLN A 190 24.40 3.08 -12.04
N GLU A 191 25.34 3.50 -11.20
CA GLU A 191 25.23 3.53 -9.74
C GLU A 191 24.47 4.76 -9.22
N SER A 192 24.13 5.71 -10.08
CA SER A 192 23.32 6.86 -9.67
C SER A 192 21.89 6.42 -9.35
N LEU A 193 21.24 7.18 -8.47
CA LEU A 193 19.82 7.04 -8.16
C LEU A 193 19.06 8.20 -8.79
N ALA A 194 17.87 7.92 -9.30
CA ALA A 194 17.03 8.91 -9.98
C ALA A 194 15.79 9.28 -9.17
N ASN A 195 15.39 10.54 -9.28
CA ASN A 195 14.06 11.00 -8.87
C ASN A 195 13.22 11.18 -10.12
N VAL A 196 12.02 10.59 -10.12
CA VAL A 196 11.08 10.62 -11.24
C VAL A 196 9.77 11.23 -10.80
N ASN A 197 9.36 12.31 -11.46
CA ASN A 197 8.05 12.93 -11.25
C ASN A 197 7.21 12.71 -12.51
N TYR A 198 6.05 12.09 -12.36
CA TYR A 198 5.07 11.90 -13.42
C TYR A 198 3.83 12.78 -13.16
N GLY A 199 3.44 13.56 -14.16
CA GLY A 199 2.36 14.53 -14.08
C GLY A 199 1.80 14.89 -15.46
N PRO A 200 1.03 15.99 -15.59
CA PRO A 200 0.42 16.40 -16.86
C PRO A 200 1.43 16.61 -18.00
N ALA A 201 2.68 16.98 -17.68
CA ALA A 201 3.75 17.17 -18.66
C ALA A 201 4.47 15.87 -19.07
N GLY A 202 4.08 14.71 -18.52
CA GLY A 202 4.79 13.44 -18.66
C GLY A 202 5.77 13.21 -17.50
N TYR A 203 6.90 12.55 -17.77
CA TYR A 203 7.92 12.22 -16.78
C TYR A 203 9.04 13.26 -16.77
N LEU A 204 9.39 13.75 -15.59
CA LEU A 204 10.63 14.46 -15.32
C LEU A 204 11.56 13.51 -14.57
N PHE A 205 12.61 13.07 -15.24
CA PHE A 205 13.65 12.19 -14.71
C PHE A 205 14.86 13.01 -14.34
N THR A 206 15.38 12.84 -13.13
CA THR A 206 16.55 13.59 -12.64
C THR A 206 17.50 12.72 -11.84
N THR A 207 18.80 12.92 -12.00
CA THR A 207 19.85 12.36 -11.13
C THR A 207 20.62 13.49 -10.46
N GLN A 208 21.22 13.23 -9.30
CA GLN A 208 22.00 14.24 -8.57
C GLN A 208 23.46 14.29 -9.02
N THR A 209 24.10 13.15 -9.24
CA THR A 209 25.54 13.08 -9.55
C THR A 209 25.87 11.90 -10.47
N PRO A 210 26.29 12.15 -11.73
CA PRO A 210 26.24 13.45 -12.42
C PRO A 210 24.81 13.95 -12.55
N LYS A 211 24.64 15.27 -12.64
CA LYS A 211 23.31 15.87 -12.81
C LYS A 211 22.82 15.66 -14.22
N VAL A 212 21.84 14.78 -14.39
CA VAL A 212 21.09 14.59 -15.63
C VAL A 212 19.64 14.97 -15.37
N SER A 213 19.00 15.65 -16.31
CA SER A 213 17.60 16.06 -16.23
C SER A 213 16.96 15.89 -17.60
N LEU A 214 16.06 14.92 -17.72
CA LEU A 214 15.39 14.58 -18.98
C LEU A 214 13.88 14.66 -18.80
N ARG A 215 13.18 15.10 -19.84
CA ARG A 215 11.72 15.13 -19.88
C ARG A 215 11.23 14.12 -20.90
N PHE A 216 10.30 13.27 -20.51
CA PHE A 216 9.66 12.30 -21.39
C PHE A 216 8.16 12.58 -21.45
N GLY A 217 7.55 12.40 -22.60
CA GLY A 217 6.10 12.39 -22.70
C GLY A 217 5.48 11.15 -22.05
N ALA A 218 4.14 11.14 -21.95
CA ALA A 218 3.39 9.94 -21.55
C ALA A 218 3.50 8.80 -22.58
N ASP A 219 4.00 9.09 -23.78
CA ASP A 219 4.36 8.17 -24.85
C ASP A 219 5.80 7.61 -24.73
N CYS A 220 6.48 7.88 -23.62
CA CYS A 220 7.82 7.39 -23.30
C CYS A 220 8.94 7.93 -24.21
N ARG A 221 8.66 8.99 -24.97
CA ARG A 221 9.65 9.63 -25.85
C ARG A 221 10.27 10.84 -25.17
N LEU A 222 11.57 11.01 -25.37
CA LEU A 222 12.30 12.19 -24.92
C LEU A 222 11.75 13.45 -25.62
N ARG A 223 11.58 14.54 -24.87
CA ARG A 223 11.10 15.84 -25.33
C ARG A 223 12.14 16.94 -25.19
#